data_AF-A0A930E841-F1
#
_entry.id   AF-A0A930E841-F1
#
_cell.length_a   1.000
_cell.length_b   1.000
_cell.length_c   1.000
_cell.angle_alpha   90.00
_cell.angle_beta   90.00
_cell.angle_gamma   90.00
#
_symmetry.space_group_name_H-M   'P 1'
#
loop_
_entity.id
_entity.type
_entity.pdbx_description
1 polymer ?
#
loop_
_entity_poly.entity_id
_entity_poly.type
_entity_poly.pdbx_seq_one_letter_code
_entity_poly.pdbx_strand_id
1 'polypeptide(L)'
;MKLKKIFFSVFLIFCFNIFSNVNYNVFVIMDNSAKQNVESISKGLKEVGIDSLYSKGYAIHMTLYLTEYKPEALKTIKETVNKIAKNTKPFEVNFYRLRKTGGNWFMLDAENNAIIQGLADEMTVSLNKYRATDAKVPDWAKSIPEKVKSFNLYGSPNVFMNFDPHITLLTPEDPAKIDEFTGKYDFKPFKSKVIGIGIAQVDDLGQAKDIIYTVKFKN
;
A
#
# COMPACT_ATOMS: atom_id res chain seq x y z
N MET A 1 22.67 69.35 5.26
CA MET A 1 21.80 68.38 4.58
C MET A 1 22.35 66.98 4.84
N LYS A 2 21.79 66.24 5.81
CA LYS A 2 22.32 64.95 6.29
C LYS A 2 21.71 63.81 5.48
N LEU A 3 22.50 63.12 4.65
CA LEU A 3 22.12 61.85 4.03
C LEU A 3 22.07 60.77 5.11
N LYS A 4 20.87 60.24 5.40
CA LYS A 4 20.68 59.04 6.21
C LYS A 4 21.14 57.83 5.39
N LYS A 5 22.18 57.12 5.87
CA LYS A 5 22.56 55.81 5.35
C LYS A 5 21.49 54.79 5.75
N ILE A 6 20.79 54.28 4.75
CA ILE A 6 19.79 53.21 4.86
C ILE A 6 20.52 51.91 5.20
N PHE A 7 20.16 51.29 6.32
CA PHE A 7 20.56 49.94 6.68
C PHE A 7 19.92 48.96 5.69
N PHE A 8 20.73 48.30 4.85
CA PHE A 8 20.27 47.20 4.02
C PHE A 8 20.36 45.91 4.84
N SER A 9 19.30 45.56 5.55
CA SER A 9 19.18 44.26 6.21
C SER A 9 18.67 43.25 5.19
N VAL A 10 19.58 42.41 4.69
CA VAL A 10 19.24 41.28 3.82
C VAL A 10 18.50 40.24 4.68
N PHE A 11 17.17 40.28 4.64
CA PHE A 11 16.33 39.25 5.22
C PHE A 11 16.35 38.04 4.27
N LEU A 12 17.31 37.14 4.47
CA LEU A 12 17.34 35.85 3.79
C LEU A 12 16.19 35.00 4.37
N ILE A 13 15.00 35.10 3.75
CA ILE A 13 13.89 34.19 4.03
C ILE A 13 14.31 32.82 3.52
N PHE A 14 14.93 32.01 4.39
CA PHE A 14 14.94 30.57 4.20
C PHE A 14 13.49 30.09 4.34
N CYS A 15 12.78 30.02 3.21
CA CYS A 15 11.55 29.23 3.12
C CYS A 15 11.94 27.77 3.30
N PHE A 16 12.07 27.32 4.55
CA PHE A 16 11.96 25.91 4.87
C PHE A 16 10.53 25.51 4.48
N ASN A 17 10.37 24.98 3.27
CA ASN A 17 9.18 24.23 2.94
C ASN A 17 9.21 22.97 3.80
N ILE A 18 8.62 23.05 4.99
CA ILE A 18 8.33 21.86 5.79
C ILE A 18 7.14 21.20 5.09
N PHE A 19 7.42 20.44 4.03
CA PHE A 19 6.40 19.61 3.44
C PHE A 19 6.01 18.53 4.46
N SER A 20 4.71 18.37 4.67
CA SER A 20 4.14 17.24 5.41
C SER A 20 4.59 15.94 4.77
N ASN A 21 4.73 14.91 5.60
CA ASN A 21 5.01 13.57 5.09
C ASN A 21 3.87 13.10 4.18
N VAL A 22 4.20 12.21 3.25
CA VAL A 22 3.26 11.55 2.34
C VAL A 22 3.37 10.04 2.51
N ASN A 23 2.22 9.35 2.45
CA ASN A 23 2.17 7.89 2.46
C ASN A 23 2.43 7.38 1.05
N TYR A 24 3.54 6.65 0.86
CA TYR A 24 3.78 5.91 -0.37
C TYR A 24 3.55 4.42 -0.13
N ASN A 25 2.73 3.81 -0.98
CA ASN A 25 2.56 2.37 -1.07
C ASN A 25 3.35 1.86 -2.27
N VAL A 26 4.29 0.95 -2.02
CA VAL A 26 4.93 0.12 -3.04
C VAL A 26 4.24 -1.24 -3.03
N PHE A 27 3.72 -1.65 -4.17
CA PHE A 27 2.86 -2.83 -4.31
C PHE A 27 3.16 -3.60 -5.58
N VAL A 28 2.67 -4.83 -5.67
CA VAL A 28 2.80 -5.62 -6.90
C VAL A 28 1.73 -5.25 -7.94
N ILE A 29 2.14 -5.24 -9.21
CA ILE A 29 1.22 -5.20 -10.35
C ILE A 29 0.95 -6.64 -10.79
N MET A 30 -0.34 -6.97 -10.85
CA MET A 30 -0.84 -8.28 -11.27
C MET A 30 -1.40 -8.23 -12.68
N ASP A 31 -1.52 -9.39 -13.32
CA ASP A 31 -2.21 -9.52 -14.59
C ASP A 31 -3.73 -9.34 -14.46
N ASN A 32 -4.43 -9.45 -15.60
CA ASN A 32 -5.86 -9.19 -15.64
C ASN A 32 -6.72 -10.17 -14.84
N SER A 33 -6.19 -11.34 -14.42
CA SER A 33 -7.01 -12.30 -13.67
C SER A 33 -7.40 -11.75 -12.30
N ALA A 34 -6.52 -10.99 -11.64
CA ALA A 34 -6.82 -10.31 -10.39
C ALA A 34 -7.94 -9.28 -10.58
N LYS A 35 -7.87 -8.47 -11.66
CA LYS A 35 -8.92 -7.48 -11.96
C LYS A 35 -10.28 -8.12 -12.20
N GLN A 36 -10.34 -9.19 -13.00
CA GLN A 36 -11.59 -9.88 -13.31
C GLN A 36 -12.26 -10.45 -12.05
N ASN A 37 -11.47 -11.06 -11.16
CA ASN A 37 -11.99 -11.62 -9.91
C ASN A 37 -12.43 -10.53 -8.93
N VAL A 38 -11.66 -9.46 -8.77
CA VAL A 38 -12.07 -8.32 -7.93
C VAL A 38 -13.35 -7.69 -8.46
N GLU A 39 -13.48 -7.49 -9.78
CA GLU A 39 -14.71 -6.96 -10.38
C GLU A 39 -15.92 -7.87 -10.13
N SER A 40 -15.75 -9.20 -10.22
CA SER A 40 -16.81 -10.17 -9.90
C SER A 40 -17.24 -10.06 -8.44
N ILE A 41 -16.28 -10.00 -7.51
CA ILE A 41 -16.54 -9.82 -6.08
C ILE A 41 -17.25 -8.49 -5.83
N SER A 42 -16.80 -7.41 -6.47
CA SER A 42 -17.41 -6.07 -6.38
C SER A 42 -18.86 -6.05 -6.85
N LYS A 43 -19.21 -6.82 -7.89
CA LYS A 43 -20.61 -6.96 -8.34
C LYS A 43 -21.46 -7.65 -7.29
N GLY A 44 -20.99 -8.77 -6.71
CA GLY A 44 -21.73 -9.44 -5.64
C GLY A 44 -21.85 -8.60 -4.37
N LEU A 45 -20.82 -7.82 -4.00
CA LEU A 45 -20.91 -6.84 -2.91
C LEU A 45 -21.99 -5.78 -3.16
N LYS A 46 -22.17 -5.37 -4.42
CA LYS A 46 -23.21 -4.39 -4.78
C LYS A 46 -24.63 -4.94 -4.57
N GLU A 47 -24.83 -6.25 -4.73
CA GLU A 47 -26.14 -6.90 -4.52
C GLU A 47 -26.60 -6.83 -3.06
N VAL A 48 -25.68 -6.77 -2.11
CA VAL A 48 -25.97 -6.53 -0.68
C VAL A 48 -25.85 -5.05 -0.27
N GLY A 49 -25.76 -4.16 -1.26
CA GLY A 49 -25.71 -2.71 -1.04
C GLY A 49 -24.38 -2.20 -0.46
N ILE A 50 -23.24 -2.84 -0.80
CA ILE A 50 -21.90 -2.34 -0.48
C ILE A 50 -21.19 -1.88 -1.76
N ASP A 51 -20.65 -0.67 -1.74
CA ASP A 51 -19.71 -0.20 -2.77
C ASP A 51 -18.27 -0.53 -2.39
N SER A 52 -17.69 -1.49 -3.12
CA SER A 52 -16.29 -1.88 -2.96
C SER A 52 -15.31 -0.74 -3.26
N LEU A 53 -14.07 -0.86 -2.78
CA LEU A 53 -12.99 0.07 -3.15
C LEU A 53 -12.81 0.16 -4.67
N TYR A 54 -12.86 -0.98 -5.38
CA TYR A 54 -12.81 -1.01 -6.83
C TYR A 54 -13.97 -0.22 -7.47
N SER A 55 -15.20 -0.40 -6.99
CA SER A 55 -16.38 0.35 -7.46
C SER A 55 -16.27 1.85 -7.21
N LYS A 56 -15.54 2.25 -6.15
CA LYS A 56 -15.25 3.64 -5.79
C LYS A 56 -14.06 4.24 -6.57
N GLY A 57 -13.47 3.49 -7.50
CA GLY A 57 -12.37 3.93 -8.35
C GLY A 57 -10.99 3.81 -7.71
N TYR A 58 -10.84 3.03 -6.64
CA TYR A 58 -9.52 2.72 -6.09
C TYR A 58 -8.82 1.62 -6.91
N ALA A 59 -7.50 1.75 -7.02
CA ALA A 59 -6.64 0.80 -7.69
C ALA A 59 -6.53 -0.52 -6.92
N ILE A 60 -6.58 -1.62 -7.67
CA ILE A 60 -6.30 -2.97 -7.14
C ILE A 60 -4.81 -3.07 -6.88
N HIS A 61 -4.44 -3.33 -5.64
CA HIS A 61 -3.03 -3.44 -5.25
C HIS A 61 -2.87 -4.46 -4.12
N MET A 62 -1.69 -5.10 -4.08
CA MET A 62 -1.24 -5.92 -2.97
C MET A 62 0.10 -5.37 -2.49
N THR A 63 0.09 -4.80 -1.29
CA THR A 63 1.19 -4.02 -0.71
C THR A 63 2.41 -4.88 -0.45
N LEU A 64 3.59 -4.38 -0.85
CA LEU A 64 4.90 -4.91 -0.46
C LEU A 64 5.48 -4.11 0.72
N TYR A 65 5.38 -2.77 0.64
CA TYR A 65 5.84 -1.89 1.70
C TYR A 65 5.09 -0.55 1.64
N LEU A 66 4.50 -0.14 2.76
CA LEU A 66 3.78 1.12 2.92
C LEU A 66 4.31 1.82 4.17
N THR A 67 4.75 3.06 4.01
CA THR A 67 5.20 3.94 5.09
C THR A 67 5.12 5.41 4.65
N GLU A 68 5.29 6.31 5.61
CA GLU A 68 5.45 7.74 5.37
C GLU A 68 6.87 8.09 4.91
N TYR A 69 6.96 9.09 4.02
CA TYR A 69 8.21 9.68 3.53
C TYR A 69 8.10 11.19 3.41
N LYS A 70 9.26 11.86 3.36
CA LYS A 70 9.31 13.20 2.77
C LYS A 70 9.07 13.11 1.26
N PRO A 71 8.32 14.05 0.63
CA PRO A 71 7.97 13.96 -0.79
C PRO A 71 9.16 13.74 -1.75
N GLU A 72 10.32 14.30 -1.41
CA GLU A 72 11.56 14.22 -2.19
C GLU A 72 12.10 12.78 -2.30
N ALA A 73 11.72 11.89 -1.37
CA ALA A 73 12.13 10.48 -1.38
C ALA A 73 11.58 9.71 -2.58
N LEU A 74 10.53 10.21 -3.27
CA LEU A 74 9.92 9.53 -4.41
C LEU A 74 10.93 9.15 -5.49
N LYS A 75 11.93 10.00 -5.76
CA LYS A 75 12.99 9.69 -6.72
C LYS A 75 13.77 8.44 -6.30
N THR A 76 14.22 8.38 -5.05
CA THR A 76 14.94 7.25 -4.47
C THR A 76 14.09 5.98 -4.45
N ILE A 77 12.79 6.10 -4.15
CA ILE A 77 11.85 4.96 -4.16
C ILE A 77 11.76 4.40 -5.58
N LYS A 78 11.56 5.25 -6.60
CA LYS A 78 11.52 4.84 -8.02
C LYS A 78 12.82 4.15 -8.46
N GLU A 79 13.97 4.68 -8.08
CA GLU A 79 15.28 4.07 -8.40
C GLU A 79 15.44 2.69 -7.75
N THR A 80 15.04 2.56 -6.48
CA THR A 80 15.09 1.29 -5.74
C THR A 80 14.16 0.25 -6.36
N VAL A 81 12.91 0.64 -6.62
CA VAL A 81 11.89 -0.22 -7.27
C VAL A 81 12.37 -0.69 -8.65
N ASN A 82 13.00 0.18 -9.44
CA ASN A 82 13.59 -0.19 -10.72
C ASN A 82 14.71 -1.22 -10.60
N LYS A 83 15.60 -1.05 -9.61
CA LYS A 83 16.71 -1.98 -9.39
C LYS A 83 16.20 -3.37 -9.03
N ILE A 84 15.23 -3.45 -8.12
CA ILE A 84 14.61 -4.71 -7.69
C ILE A 84 13.89 -5.35 -8.89
N ALA A 85 13.01 -4.60 -9.56
CA ALA A 85 12.21 -5.11 -10.69
C ALA A 85 13.05 -5.65 -11.85
N LYS A 86 14.25 -5.11 -12.11
CA LYS A 86 15.18 -5.63 -13.14
C LYS A 86 15.73 -7.02 -12.84
N ASN A 87 15.79 -7.40 -11.56
CA ASN A 87 16.31 -8.67 -11.09
C ASN A 87 15.20 -9.67 -10.73
N THR A 88 13.95 -9.21 -10.67
CA THR A 88 12.79 -10.06 -10.41
C THR A 88 12.19 -10.57 -11.73
N LYS A 89 11.85 -11.86 -11.77
CA LYS A 89 11.06 -12.47 -12.84
C LYS A 89 9.58 -12.50 -12.45
N PRO A 90 8.64 -12.47 -13.40
CA PRO A 90 7.23 -12.73 -13.13
C PRO A 90 7.00 -14.07 -12.43
N PHE A 91 6.08 -14.10 -11.47
CA PHE A 91 5.74 -15.28 -10.67
C PHE A 91 4.23 -15.36 -10.39
N GLU A 92 3.74 -16.52 -9.97
CA GLU A 92 2.33 -16.72 -9.62
C GLU A 92 2.09 -16.48 -8.13
N VAL A 93 0.89 -15.95 -7.83
CA VAL A 93 0.31 -15.94 -6.49
C VAL A 93 -1.06 -16.61 -6.54
N ASN A 94 -1.42 -17.28 -5.44
CA ASN A 94 -2.69 -17.98 -5.30
C ASN A 94 -3.58 -17.20 -4.33
N PHE A 95 -4.75 -16.77 -4.78
CA PHE A 95 -5.78 -16.20 -3.91
C PHE A 95 -6.70 -17.31 -3.44
N TYR A 96 -6.86 -17.46 -2.12
CA TYR A 96 -7.44 -18.68 -1.55
C TYR A 96 -8.65 -18.45 -0.64
N ARG A 97 -8.86 -17.23 -0.15
CA ARG A 97 -10.07 -16.92 0.64
C ARG A 97 -10.43 -15.44 0.63
N LEU A 98 -11.68 -15.19 0.99
CA LEU A 98 -12.17 -13.89 1.44
C LEU A 98 -12.18 -13.88 2.97
N ARG A 99 -11.72 -12.78 3.58
CA ARG A 99 -11.60 -12.66 5.03
C ARG A 99 -12.17 -11.34 5.52
N LYS A 100 -13.12 -11.42 6.45
CA LYS A 100 -13.51 -10.30 7.32
C LYS A 100 -12.53 -10.23 8.51
N THR A 101 -11.91 -9.08 8.74
CA THR A 101 -11.03 -8.88 9.90
C THR A 101 -11.82 -8.47 11.14
N GLY A 102 -11.21 -8.51 12.33
CA GLY A 102 -11.85 -8.01 13.55
C GLY A 102 -12.16 -6.51 13.52
N GLY A 103 -11.51 -5.74 12.64
CA GLY A 103 -11.83 -4.33 12.37
C GLY A 103 -12.84 -4.12 11.24
N ASN A 104 -13.55 -5.18 10.83
CA ASN A 104 -14.54 -5.20 9.74
C ASN A 104 -14.00 -4.75 8.38
N TRP A 105 -12.70 -4.93 8.16
CA TRP A 105 -12.14 -4.87 6.80
C TRP A 105 -12.49 -6.13 6.06
N PHE A 106 -12.57 -6.05 4.74
CA PHE A 106 -12.77 -7.22 3.89
C PHE A 106 -11.62 -7.36 2.90
N MET A 107 -10.95 -8.50 2.98
CA MET A 107 -9.70 -8.78 2.28
C MET A 107 -9.87 -9.98 1.36
N LEU A 108 -9.21 -9.92 0.21
CA LEU A 108 -8.93 -11.05 -0.66
C LEU A 108 -7.50 -11.52 -0.37
N ASP A 109 -7.36 -12.61 0.39
CA ASP A 109 -6.07 -13.09 0.88
C ASP A 109 -5.34 -13.89 -0.21
N ALA A 110 -4.06 -13.60 -0.39
CA ALA A 110 -3.14 -14.41 -1.17
C ALA A 110 -2.32 -15.33 -0.25
N GLU A 111 -1.92 -16.49 -0.76
CA GLU A 111 -0.96 -17.35 -0.07
C GLU A 111 0.39 -16.65 0.02
N ASN A 112 0.96 -16.63 1.22
CA ASN A 112 2.33 -16.21 1.40
C ASN A 112 3.27 -17.36 1.02
N ASN A 113 4.25 -17.08 0.16
CA ASN A 113 5.28 -18.02 -0.25
C ASN A 113 6.65 -17.31 -0.28
N ALA A 114 7.72 -18.09 -0.41
CA ALA A 114 9.08 -17.57 -0.34
C ALA A 114 9.37 -16.44 -1.37
N ILE A 115 8.71 -16.45 -2.54
CA ILE A 115 8.95 -15.46 -3.59
C ILE A 115 8.34 -14.11 -3.21
N ILE A 116 7.05 -14.08 -2.84
CA ILE A 116 6.38 -12.83 -2.47
C ILE A 116 6.88 -12.28 -1.12
N GLN A 117 7.16 -13.17 -0.15
CA GLN A 117 7.82 -12.79 1.11
C GLN A 117 9.18 -12.16 0.82
N GLY A 118 10.03 -12.82 0.03
CA GLY A 118 11.36 -12.33 -0.30
C GLY A 118 11.32 -10.96 -0.98
N LEU A 119 10.36 -10.76 -1.90
CA LEU A 119 10.16 -9.45 -2.55
C LEU A 119 9.72 -8.36 -1.56
N ALA A 120 8.79 -8.67 -0.65
CA ALA A 120 8.33 -7.72 0.37
C ALA A 120 9.44 -7.37 1.37
N ASP A 121 10.23 -8.35 1.79
CA ASP A 121 11.36 -8.17 2.69
C ASP A 121 12.48 -7.35 2.02
N GLU A 122 12.83 -7.65 0.76
CA GLU A 122 13.81 -6.87 0.00
C GLU A 122 13.36 -5.42 -0.16
N MET A 123 12.07 -5.19 -0.44
CA MET A 123 11.51 -3.85 -0.53
C MET A 123 11.60 -3.11 0.81
N THR A 124 11.23 -3.79 1.89
CA THR A 124 11.29 -3.24 3.25
C THR A 124 12.72 -2.88 3.64
N VAL A 125 13.69 -3.78 3.48
CA VAL A 125 15.11 -3.54 3.80
C VAL A 125 15.67 -2.39 2.97
N SER A 126 15.33 -2.33 1.69
CA SER A 126 15.88 -1.33 0.78
C SER A 126 15.34 0.07 1.04
N LEU A 127 14.09 0.18 1.50
CA LEU A 127 13.38 1.46 1.62
C LEU A 127 13.23 2.00 3.04
N ASN A 128 13.28 1.16 4.09
CA ASN A 128 12.96 1.60 5.45
C ASN A 128 13.87 2.72 5.98
N LYS A 129 15.13 2.76 5.53
CA LYS A 129 16.10 3.78 5.95
C LYS A 129 15.76 5.19 5.46
N TYR A 130 14.85 5.31 4.50
CA TYR A 130 14.40 6.59 3.94
C TYR A 130 13.06 7.05 4.52
N ARG A 131 12.42 6.23 5.38
CA ARG A 131 11.12 6.55 5.97
C ARG A 131 11.19 7.82 6.81
N ALA A 132 10.05 8.49 6.94
CA ALA A 132 9.88 9.51 7.96
C ALA A 132 9.90 8.87 9.35
N THR A 133 10.71 9.40 10.27
CA THR A 133 10.88 8.83 11.62
C THR A 133 9.88 9.36 12.64
N ASP A 134 9.14 10.42 12.29
CA ASP A 134 8.06 11.04 13.05
C ASP A 134 6.67 10.46 12.71
N ALA A 135 6.61 9.48 11.80
CA ALA A 135 5.39 8.76 11.43
C ALA A 135 4.75 8.06 12.65
N LYS A 136 3.42 8.02 12.68
CA LYS A 136 2.66 7.44 13.80
C LYS A 136 2.09 6.07 13.44
N VAL A 137 2.02 5.20 14.44
CA VAL A 137 1.39 3.88 14.28
C VAL A 137 -0.08 4.08 13.84
N PRO A 138 -0.53 3.43 12.75
CA PRO A 138 -1.92 3.49 12.30
C PRO A 138 -2.89 2.96 13.37
N ASP A 139 -4.07 3.56 13.47
CA ASP A 139 -5.04 3.25 14.55
C ASP A 139 -5.39 1.76 14.64
N TRP A 140 -5.61 1.10 13.50
CA TRP A 140 -5.94 -0.33 13.45
C TRP A 140 -4.83 -1.24 14.00
N ALA A 141 -3.57 -0.78 13.99
CA ALA A 141 -2.42 -1.54 14.44
C ALA A 141 -2.08 -1.31 15.92
N LYS A 142 -2.60 -0.24 16.55
CA LYS A 142 -2.23 0.18 17.91
C LYS A 142 -2.53 -0.87 18.99
N SER A 143 -3.57 -1.67 18.79
CA SER A 143 -3.97 -2.72 19.74
C SER A 143 -3.25 -4.05 19.53
N ILE A 144 -2.37 -4.14 18.53
CA ILE A 144 -1.73 -5.39 18.09
C ILE A 144 -0.21 -5.29 18.35
N PRO A 145 0.33 -5.81 19.47
CA PRO A 145 1.69 -5.54 19.92
C PRO A 145 2.79 -5.85 18.90
N GLU A 146 2.66 -6.94 18.15
CA GLU A 146 3.62 -7.33 17.11
C GLU A 146 3.61 -6.37 15.92
N LYS A 147 2.45 -5.79 15.57
CA LYS A 147 2.31 -4.79 14.51
C LYS A 147 2.88 -3.45 14.95
N VAL A 148 2.67 -3.06 16.22
CA VAL A 148 3.31 -1.88 16.83
C VAL A 148 4.83 -2.02 16.79
N LYS A 149 5.36 -3.17 17.22
CA LYS A 149 6.80 -3.45 17.20
C LYS A 149 7.36 -3.36 15.79
N SER A 150 6.70 -3.98 14.81
CA SER A 150 7.09 -3.91 13.41
C SER A 150 7.08 -2.48 12.88
N PHE A 151 6.05 -1.70 13.20
CA PHE A 151 5.98 -0.30 12.80
C PHE A 151 7.12 0.53 13.40
N ASN A 152 7.42 0.37 14.68
CA ASN A 152 8.48 1.14 15.32
C ASN A 152 9.87 0.83 14.72
N LEU A 153 10.11 -0.43 14.33
CA LEU A 153 11.35 -0.84 13.71
C LEU A 153 11.44 -0.42 12.24
N TYR A 154 10.35 -0.58 11.49
CA TYR A 154 10.39 -0.56 10.02
C TYR A 154 9.45 0.45 9.36
N GLY A 155 8.70 1.25 10.12
CA GLY A 155 7.70 2.20 9.60
C GLY A 155 6.44 1.55 9.04
N SER A 156 6.30 0.23 9.14
CA SER A 156 5.15 -0.49 8.58
C SER A 156 4.74 -1.68 9.46
N PRO A 157 3.44 -1.90 9.69
CA PRO A 157 2.97 -2.97 10.58
C PRO A 157 3.03 -4.36 9.92
N ASN A 158 2.92 -4.46 8.60
CA ASN A 158 2.76 -5.72 7.86
C ASN A 158 4.02 -6.10 7.06
N VAL A 159 5.17 -6.20 7.71
CA VAL A 159 6.46 -6.58 7.06
C VAL A 159 7.13 -7.75 7.77
N PHE A 160 8.05 -8.44 7.09
CA PHE A 160 8.77 -9.61 7.60
C PHE A 160 7.80 -10.68 8.13
N MET A 161 7.96 -11.09 9.39
CA MET A 161 7.12 -12.09 10.06
C MET A 161 5.64 -11.69 10.13
N ASN A 162 5.32 -10.40 9.95
CA ASN A 162 3.97 -9.87 9.96
C ASN A 162 3.41 -9.65 8.55
N PHE A 163 4.16 -10.01 7.49
CA PHE A 163 3.71 -9.87 6.12
C PHE A 163 2.46 -10.72 5.88
N ASP A 164 1.43 -10.07 5.37
CA ASP A 164 0.10 -10.64 5.14
C ASP A 164 -0.33 -10.21 3.73
N PRO A 165 -0.01 -10.98 2.68
CA PRO A 165 -0.30 -10.58 1.30
C PRO A 165 -1.81 -10.65 1.02
N HIS A 166 -2.41 -9.51 0.72
CA HIS A 166 -3.84 -9.41 0.41
C HIS A 166 -4.14 -8.21 -0.51
N ILE A 167 -5.32 -8.24 -1.11
CA ILE A 167 -5.97 -7.09 -1.72
C ILE A 167 -7.10 -6.64 -0.79
N THR A 168 -7.09 -5.38 -0.37
CA THR A 168 -8.20 -4.80 0.39
C THR A 168 -9.39 -4.55 -0.55
N LEU A 169 -10.53 -5.16 -0.25
CA LEU A 169 -11.78 -4.97 -0.98
C LEU A 169 -12.65 -3.88 -0.33
N LEU A 170 -12.66 -3.85 1.00
CA LEU A 170 -13.39 -2.89 1.83
C LEU A 170 -12.51 -2.38 2.98
N THR A 171 -12.56 -1.08 3.21
CA THR A 171 -12.25 -0.46 4.52
C THR A 171 -13.33 -0.87 5.54
N PRO A 172 -13.23 -0.51 6.84
CA PRO A 172 -14.26 -0.88 7.82
C PRO A 172 -15.67 -0.56 7.30
N GLU A 173 -16.52 -1.59 7.29
CA GLU A 173 -17.88 -1.57 6.73
C GLU A 173 -18.82 -2.33 7.68
N ASP A 174 -20.13 -2.27 7.44
CA ASP A 174 -21.13 -3.02 8.20
C ASP A 174 -20.84 -4.54 8.19
N PRO A 175 -20.52 -5.15 9.35
CA PRO A 175 -20.19 -6.58 9.42
C PRO A 175 -21.34 -7.48 9.00
N ALA A 176 -22.60 -7.07 9.22
CA ALA A 176 -23.77 -7.89 8.88
C ALA A 176 -23.95 -8.01 7.37
N LYS A 177 -23.65 -6.94 6.62
CA LYS A 177 -23.67 -6.97 5.14
C LYS A 177 -22.53 -7.79 4.56
N ILE A 178 -21.34 -7.75 5.19
CA ILE A 178 -20.23 -8.63 4.81
C ILE A 178 -20.63 -10.10 5.04
N ASP A 179 -21.29 -10.40 6.16
CA ASP A 179 -21.79 -11.74 6.46
C ASP A 179 -22.87 -12.19 5.47
N GLU A 180 -23.80 -11.30 5.10
CA GLU A 180 -24.80 -11.57 4.07
C GLU A 180 -24.15 -11.91 2.72
N PHE A 181 -23.17 -11.12 2.29
CA PHE A 181 -22.43 -11.36 1.06
C PHE A 181 -21.70 -12.71 1.10
N THR A 182 -20.89 -12.93 2.15
CA THR A 182 -20.09 -14.16 2.27
C THR A 182 -20.94 -15.42 2.45
N GLY A 183 -22.16 -15.31 2.98
CA GLY A 183 -23.11 -16.43 3.05
C GLY A 183 -23.70 -16.83 1.69
N LYS A 184 -23.63 -15.96 0.68
CA LYS A 184 -24.19 -16.17 -0.67
C LYS A 184 -23.13 -16.38 -1.74
N TYR A 185 -21.96 -15.75 -1.58
CA TYR A 185 -20.93 -15.72 -2.61
C TYR A 185 -20.05 -16.97 -2.59
N ASP A 186 -20.12 -17.77 -3.66
CA ASP A 186 -19.30 -18.96 -3.84
C ASP A 186 -17.90 -18.58 -4.37
N PHE A 187 -17.00 -18.20 -3.46
CA PHE A 187 -15.63 -17.85 -3.81
C PHE A 187 -14.87 -19.08 -4.35
N LYS A 188 -14.27 -18.92 -5.53
CA LYS A 188 -13.35 -19.90 -6.12
C LYS A 188 -11.91 -19.40 -6.01
N PRO A 189 -10.99 -20.16 -5.39
CA PRO A 189 -9.57 -19.85 -5.44
C PRO A 189 -9.08 -19.70 -6.87
N PHE A 190 -8.17 -18.75 -7.09
CA PHE A 190 -7.65 -18.46 -8.43
C PHE A 190 -6.19 -18.03 -8.36
N LYS A 191 -5.52 -18.10 -9.51
CA LYS A 191 -4.14 -17.64 -9.67
C LYS A 191 -4.08 -16.32 -10.41
N SER A 192 -3.10 -15.50 -10.05
CA SER A 192 -2.71 -14.34 -10.82
C SER A 192 -1.20 -14.27 -10.95
N LYS A 193 -0.74 -13.78 -12.10
CA LYS A 193 0.68 -13.54 -12.34
C LYS A 193 1.05 -12.14 -11.84
N VAL A 194 2.03 -12.06 -10.96
CA VAL A 194 2.71 -10.81 -10.64
C VAL A 194 3.68 -10.48 -11.76
N ILE A 195 3.51 -9.31 -12.37
CA ILE A 195 4.20 -8.89 -13.59
C ILE A 195 5.02 -7.60 -13.42
N GLY A 196 4.99 -6.99 -12.24
CA GLY A 196 5.73 -5.76 -11.97
C GLY A 196 5.49 -5.19 -10.58
N ILE A 197 5.96 -3.95 -10.39
CA ILE A 197 5.84 -3.18 -9.15
C ILE A 197 5.24 -1.82 -9.49
N GLY A 198 4.31 -1.39 -8.65
CA GLY A 198 3.68 -0.07 -8.68
C GLY A 198 4.07 0.78 -7.48
N ILE A 199 3.94 2.09 -7.65
CA ILE A 199 4.01 3.07 -6.56
C ILE A 199 2.75 3.94 -6.65
N ALA A 200 2.14 4.23 -5.51
CA ALA A 200 1.07 5.20 -5.36
C ALA A 200 1.28 6.03 -4.11
N GLN A 201 0.83 7.29 -4.15
CA GLN A 201 0.51 8.00 -2.93
C GLN A 201 -0.88 7.54 -2.46
N VAL A 202 -1.03 7.27 -1.17
CA VAL A 202 -2.25 6.68 -0.61
C VAL A 202 -2.88 7.53 0.47
N ASP A 203 -4.17 7.31 0.72
CA ASP A 203 -4.88 7.91 1.85
C ASP A 203 -4.46 7.28 3.20
N ASP A 204 -5.03 7.76 4.30
CA ASP A 204 -4.71 7.31 5.66
C ASP A 204 -5.09 5.84 5.92
N LEU A 205 -5.90 5.25 5.04
CA LEU A 205 -6.29 3.84 5.06
C LEU A 205 -5.40 3.00 4.12
N GLY A 206 -4.37 3.60 3.53
CA GLY A 206 -3.43 2.96 2.64
C GLY A 206 -3.96 2.68 1.24
N GLN A 207 -5.07 3.30 0.84
CA GLN A 207 -5.72 3.04 -0.44
C GLN A 207 -5.29 4.03 -1.52
N ALA A 208 -5.07 3.52 -2.74
CA ALA A 208 -4.61 4.29 -3.90
C ALA A 208 -5.75 4.53 -4.89
N LYS A 209 -5.94 5.77 -5.36
CA LYS A 209 -6.73 6.04 -6.58
C LYS A 209 -5.85 6.08 -7.82
N ASP A 210 -4.76 6.83 -7.73
CA ASP A 210 -3.84 7.04 -8.85
C ASP A 210 -2.52 6.31 -8.63
N ILE A 211 -2.12 5.52 -9.62
CA ILE A 211 -0.80 4.89 -9.65
C ILE A 211 0.19 5.88 -10.27
N ILE A 212 1.15 6.34 -9.48
CA ILE A 212 2.11 7.38 -9.88
C ILE A 212 3.32 6.83 -10.63
N TYR A 213 3.55 5.52 -10.54
CA TYR A 213 4.64 4.85 -11.23
C TYR A 213 4.40 3.35 -11.37
N THR A 214 4.85 2.77 -12.48
CA THR A 214 4.90 1.31 -12.66
C THR A 214 6.19 0.91 -13.35
N VAL A 215 6.69 -0.27 -13.02
CA VAL A 215 7.78 -0.93 -13.73
C VAL A 215 7.44 -2.41 -13.88
N LYS A 216 7.62 -2.95 -15.09
CA LYS A 216 7.43 -4.38 -15.35
C LYS A 216 8.69 -5.15 -14.98
N PHE A 217 8.50 -6.38 -14.54
CA PHE A 217 9.60 -7.33 -14.37
C PHE A 217 10.25 -7.70 -15.70
N LYS A 218 11.49 -8.18 -15.61
CA LYS A 218 12.20 -8.70 -16.76
C LYS A 218 11.61 -10.06 -17.14
N ASN A 219 11.20 -10.20 -18.40
CA ASN A 219 10.82 -11.50 -18.97
C ASN A 219 12.02 -12.44 -19.08
#